data_AF-A0A2G1VZM8-F1
#
_entry.id   AF-A0A2G1VZM8-F1
#
_cell.length_a   1.000
_cell.length_b   1.000
_cell.length_c   1.000
_cell.angle_alpha   90.00
_cell.angle_beta   90.00
_cell.angle_gamma   90.00
#
_symmetry.space_group_name_H-M   'P 1'
#
loop_
_entity.id
_entity.type
_entity.pdbx_description
1 polymer ?
#
loop_
_entity_poly.entity_id
_entity_poly.type
_entity_poly.pdbx_seq_one_letter_code
_entity_poly.pdbx_strand_id
1 'polypeptide(L)'
;MGTHRAKGHLAVTCLDIEDLRESTEGFTGSTVATEHPILANVDLETMPPILGYNIVKPRENCEVLATWNGTNDPLLAVGLFGQGKVLAYTSDPAPHWGCNFVYWEDYQRFWSQAVDWLVTNSPSVHTSNLKSAAKEF
;
A
#
# COMPACT_ATOMS: atom_id res chain seq x y z
N MET A 1 -17.77 -22.29 2.10
CA MET A 1 -16.34 -22.17 2.43
C MET A 1 -15.58 -21.93 1.12
N GLY A 2 -15.41 -20.67 0.71
CA GLY A 2 -14.82 -20.32 -0.59
C GLY A 2 -14.81 -18.80 -0.82
N THR A 3 -13.83 -18.33 -1.62
CA THR A 3 -13.69 -17.01 -2.28
C THR A 3 -13.14 -15.78 -1.54
N HIS A 4 -12.30 -15.91 -0.49
CA HIS A 4 -11.52 -14.76 0.05
C HIS A 4 -10.04 -15.05 0.31
N ARG A 5 -9.39 -15.90 -0.49
CA ARG A 5 -7.97 -16.26 -0.27
C ARG A 5 -7.03 -15.04 -0.28
N ALA A 6 -7.36 -14.02 -1.08
CA ALA A 6 -6.58 -12.77 -1.13
C ALA A 6 -6.76 -11.90 0.12
N LYS A 7 -7.94 -11.88 0.76
CA LYS A 7 -8.23 -11.01 1.93
C LYS A 7 -7.27 -11.26 3.10
N GLY A 8 -6.73 -12.47 3.23
CA GLY A 8 -5.71 -12.79 4.25
C GLY A 8 -4.32 -12.23 3.97
N HIS A 9 -4.07 -11.72 2.76
CA HIS A 9 -2.74 -11.39 2.25
C HIS A 9 -2.67 -9.98 1.63
N LEU A 10 -3.66 -9.12 1.85
CA LEU A 10 -3.60 -7.70 1.45
C LEU A 10 -2.88 -6.89 2.54
N ALA A 11 -2.16 -5.84 2.17
CA ALA A 11 -1.53 -4.91 3.13
C ALA A 11 -2.54 -4.06 3.93
N VAL A 12 -3.84 -4.23 3.66
CA VAL A 12 -4.97 -3.55 4.30
C VAL A 12 -6.07 -4.55 4.64
N THR A 13 -7.10 -4.09 5.35
CA THR A 13 -8.32 -4.85 5.59
C THR A 13 -9.50 -4.15 4.92
N CYS A 14 -10.13 -4.82 3.95
CA CYS A 14 -11.36 -4.36 3.31
C CYS A 14 -12.53 -4.36 4.30
N LEU A 15 -13.48 -3.45 4.11
CA LEU A 15 -14.74 -3.46 4.84
C LEU A 15 -15.60 -4.67 4.43
N ASP A 16 -16.57 -5.02 5.28
CA ASP A 16 -17.58 -6.02 4.97
C ASP A 16 -18.85 -5.39 4.36
N ILE A 17 -18.76 -4.10 4.01
CA ILE A 17 -19.82 -3.27 3.44
C ILE A 17 -19.26 -2.49 2.25
N GLU A 18 -20.11 -1.74 1.57
CA GLU A 18 -19.71 -0.77 0.54
C GLU A 18 -18.60 0.15 1.06
N ASP A 19 -17.50 0.25 0.31
CA ASP A 19 -16.31 0.99 0.70
C ASP A 19 -16.03 2.19 -0.22
N LEU A 20 -16.90 2.46 -1.19
CA LEU A 20 -16.80 3.60 -2.09
C LEU A 20 -16.90 4.94 -1.36
N ARG A 21 -15.89 5.79 -1.55
CA ARG A 21 -15.96 7.22 -1.23
C ARG A 21 -15.65 8.04 -2.48
N GLU A 22 -16.59 8.88 -2.88
CA GLU A 22 -16.45 9.78 -4.04
C GLU A 22 -16.71 11.23 -3.66
N SER A 23 -16.00 12.15 -4.32
CA SER A 23 -16.25 13.58 -4.23
C SER A 23 -15.76 14.30 -5.49
N THR A 24 -16.59 15.18 -6.03
CA THR A 24 -16.20 16.07 -7.15
C THR A 24 -15.21 17.14 -6.72
N GLU A 25 -15.08 17.42 -5.41
CA GLU A 25 -14.06 18.32 -4.87
C GLU A 25 -12.66 17.67 -4.90
N GLY A 26 -12.61 16.33 -5.01
CA GLY A 26 -11.39 15.54 -5.04
C GLY A 26 -10.73 15.36 -3.68
N PHE A 27 -9.81 14.40 -3.62
CA PHE A 27 -9.01 14.05 -2.45
C PHE A 27 -7.53 14.19 -2.79
N THR A 28 -6.76 14.74 -1.86
CA THR A 28 -5.30 14.84 -1.93
C THR A 28 -4.65 13.88 -0.93
N GLY A 29 -3.46 13.39 -1.24
CA GLY A 29 -2.69 12.52 -0.35
C GLY A 29 -1.55 13.24 0.36
N SER A 30 -1.05 12.65 1.44
CA SER A 30 0.25 13.00 2.02
C SER A 30 0.94 11.76 2.55
N THR A 31 2.28 11.79 2.56
CA THR A 31 3.09 10.73 3.13
C THR A 31 2.96 10.72 4.64
N VAL A 32 2.85 9.53 5.24
CA VAL A 32 3.13 9.38 6.68
C VAL A 32 4.63 9.23 6.84
N ALA A 33 5.23 9.96 7.80
CA ALA A 33 6.67 10.20 7.93
C ALA A 33 7.51 8.91 7.99
N THR A 34 7.81 8.33 6.83
CA THR A 34 8.65 7.14 6.68
C THR A 34 9.33 7.19 5.32
N GLU A 35 10.67 7.11 5.35
CA GLU A 35 11.49 6.97 4.15
C GLU A 35 11.26 5.56 3.56
N HIS A 36 10.58 5.48 2.42
CA HIS A 36 10.33 4.22 1.73
C HIS A 36 10.77 4.30 0.25
N PRO A 37 11.43 3.27 -0.31
CA PRO A 37 11.95 3.31 -1.68
C PRO A 37 10.91 3.65 -2.76
N ILE A 38 9.64 3.29 -2.53
CA ILE A 38 8.54 3.61 -3.45
C ILE A 38 8.31 5.12 -3.59
N LEU A 39 8.54 5.86 -2.51
CA LEU A 39 8.30 7.29 -2.40
C LEU A 39 9.59 8.11 -2.52
N ALA A 40 10.72 7.46 -2.84
CA ALA A 40 11.99 8.15 -3.02
C ALA A 40 11.88 9.15 -4.17
N ASN A 41 12.10 10.44 -3.87
CA ASN A 41 11.95 11.55 -4.81
C ASN A 41 10.57 11.60 -5.49
N VAL A 42 9.51 11.21 -4.77
CA VAL A 42 8.12 11.35 -5.20
C VAL A 42 7.42 12.32 -4.25
N ASP A 43 6.89 13.42 -4.77
CA ASP A 43 6.17 14.40 -3.95
C ASP A 43 4.65 14.19 -4.05
N LEU A 44 4.10 13.36 -3.16
CA LEU A 44 2.66 13.06 -3.13
C LEU A 44 1.77 14.30 -2.92
N GLU A 45 2.28 15.40 -2.37
CA GLU A 45 1.49 16.63 -2.21
C GLU A 45 1.21 17.32 -3.56
N THR A 46 2.04 17.03 -4.58
CA THR A 46 1.85 17.53 -5.95
C THR A 46 0.94 16.65 -6.80
N MET A 47 0.52 15.49 -6.26
CA MET A 47 -0.41 14.61 -6.95
C MET A 47 -1.74 15.34 -7.21
N PRO A 48 -2.27 15.31 -8.45
CA PRO A 48 -3.54 15.95 -8.75
C PRO A 48 -4.67 15.31 -7.93
N PRO A 49 -5.73 16.07 -7.62
CA PRO A 49 -6.86 15.54 -6.85
C PRO A 49 -7.47 14.30 -7.49
N ILE A 50 -7.79 13.32 -6.66
CA ILE A 50 -8.38 12.04 -7.03
C ILE A 50 -9.85 12.04 -6.65
N LEU A 51 -10.75 11.58 -7.53
CA LEU A 51 -12.20 11.78 -7.36
C LEU A 51 -12.90 10.71 -6.51
N GLY A 52 -12.20 9.64 -6.17
CA GLY A 52 -12.71 8.61 -5.28
C GLY A 52 -11.64 7.61 -4.86
N TYR A 53 -11.93 6.82 -3.82
CA TYR A 53 -11.08 5.76 -3.34
C TYR A 53 -11.89 4.74 -2.52
N ASN A 54 -11.33 3.56 -2.30
CA ASN A 54 -11.91 2.55 -1.42
C ASN A 54 -11.46 2.79 0.03
N ILE A 55 -12.42 2.96 0.95
CA ILE A 55 -12.18 3.03 2.39
C ILE A 55 -11.69 1.68 2.87
N VAL A 56 -10.47 1.63 3.40
CA VAL A 56 -9.88 0.41 3.97
C VAL A 56 -9.31 0.71 5.35
N LYS A 57 -9.07 -0.34 6.14
CA LYS A 57 -8.40 -0.22 7.44
C LYS A 57 -6.93 -0.63 7.33
N PRO A 58 -6.01 0.00 8.08
CA PRO A 58 -4.66 -0.51 8.25
C PRO A 58 -4.68 -1.97 8.72
N ARG A 59 -3.71 -2.76 8.27
CA ARG A 59 -3.49 -4.13 8.75
C ARG A 59 -2.33 -4.17 9.72
N GLU A 60 -2.48 -4.97 10.78
CA GLU A 60 -1.40 -5.25 11.71
C GLU A 60 -0.16 -5.82 10.99
N ASN A 61 1.04 -5.39 11.39
CA ASN A 61 2.31 -5.78 10.77
C ASN A 61 2.45 -5.40 9.27
N CYS A 62 1.61 -4.48 8.79
CA CYS A 62 1.78 -3.81 7.51
C CYS A 62 2.06 -2.33 7.76
N GLU A 63 2.74 -1.70 6.81
CA GLU A 63 3.17 -0.32 6.88
C GLU A 63 2.27 0.54 5.98
N VAL A 64 1.64 1.56 6.56
CA VAL A 64 0.97 2.60 5.77
C VAL A 64 2.03 3.62 5.39
N LEU A 65 2.14 3.94 4.10
CA LEU A 65 3.13 4.88 3.56
C LEU A 65 2.52 6.25 3.28
N ALA A 66 1.22 6.30 2.99
CA ALA A 66 0.49 7.54 2.74
C ALA A 66 -0.99 7.41 3.14
N THR A 67 -1.61 8.55 3.45
CA THR A 67 -3.02 8.67 3.83
C THR A 67 -3.73 9.72 3.00
N TRP A 68 -5.04 9.60 2.86
CA TRP A 68 -5.88 10.66 2.29
C TRP A 68 -6.03 11.80 3.30
N ASN A 69 -5.72 13.03 2.89
CA ASN A 69 -5.76 14.21 3.76
C ASN A 69 -7.14 14.41 4.39
N GLY A 70 -7.16 14.79 5.68
CA GLY A 70 -8.40 14.95 6.45
C GLY A 70 -9.06 13.63 6.88
N THR A 71 -8.39 12.50 6.66
CA THR A 71 -8.88 11.16 7.05
C THR A 71 -7.75 10.34 7.68
N ASN A 72 -8.09 9.17 8.22
CA ASN A 72 -7.10 8.15 8.62
C ASN A 72 -7.08 6.98 7.62
N ASP A 73 -7.69 7.16 6.45
CA ASP A 73 -7.82 6.10 5.45
C ASP A 73 -6.49 5.93 4.72
N PRO A 74 -5.95 4.70 4.59
CA PRO A 74 -4.74 4.45 3.82
C PRO A 74 -4.93 4.85 2.36
N LEU A 75 -3.99 5.62 1.81
CA LEU A 75 -3.83 5.83 0.38
C LEU A 75 -2.93 4.73 -0.19
N LEU A 76 -1.82 4.47 0.51
CA LEU A 76 -0.81 3.50 0.12
C LEU A 76 -0.34 2.72 1.33
N ALA A 77 -0.33 1.39 1.22
CA ALA A 77 0.20 0.50 2.26
C ALA A 77 0.98 -0.65 1.65
N VAL A 78 1.97 -1.16 2.39
CA VAL A 78 2.82 -2.28 2.01
C VAL A 78 2.89 -3.32 3.12
N GLY A 79 3.12 -4.58 2.75
CA GLY A 79 3.21 -5.68 3.71
C GLY A 79 4.02 -6.86 3.18
N LEU A 80 4.51 -7.68 4.11
CA LEU A 80 5.23 -8.92 3.82
C LEU A 80 4.37 -10.12 4.23
N PHE A 81 4.19 -11.06 3.29
CA PHE A 81 3.44 -12.29 3.51
C PHE A 81 4.28 -13.48 3.06
N GLY A 82 4.93 -14.14 4.04
CA GLY A 82 5.95 -15.15 3.75
C GLY A 82 7.13 -14.53 3.03
N GLN A 83 7.42 -15.00 1.81
CA GLN A 83 8.46 -14.41 0.93
C GLN A 83 7.90 -13.36 -0.05
N GLY A 84 6.57 -13.18 -0.08
CA GLY A 84 5.92 -12.24 -0.98
C GLY A 84 5.83 -10.84 -0.39
N LYS A 85 5.95 -9.84 -1.26
CA LYS A 85 5.65 -8.44 -0.98
C LYS A 85 4.28 -8.09 -1.55
N VAL A 86 3.52 -7.27 -0.85
CA VAL A 86 2.21 -6.80 -1.28
C VAL A 86 2.12 -5.29 -1.10
N LEU A 87 1.54 -4.63 -2.08
CA LEU A 87 1.22 -3.21 -2.07
C LEU A 87 -0.27 -3.04 -2.30
N ALA A 88 -0.88 -2.15 -1.54
CA ALA A 88 -2.26 -1.70 -1.72
C ALA A 88 -2.26 -0.20 -1.99
N TYR A 89 -2.63 0.19 -3.21
CA TYR A 89 -3.04 1.55 -3.56
C TYR A 89 -4.57 1.55 -3.59
N THR A 90 -5.20 2.52 -2.92
CA THR A 90 -6.64 2.45 -2.61
C THR A 90 -7.53 3.22 -3.58
N SER A 91 -6.96 3.76 -4.66
CA SER A 91 -7.73 4.42 -5.72
C SER A 91 -7.41 3.81 -7.10
N ASP A 92 -7.95 4.43 -8.13
CA ASP A 92 -7.81 4.04 -9.52
C ASP A 92 -6.49 4.60 -10.09
N PRO A 93 -5.59 3.77 -10.66
CA PRO A 93 -4.38 4.26 -11.31
C PRO A 93 -4.68 5.09 -12.57
N ALA A 94 -5.90 5.04 -13.09
CA ALA A 94 -6.31 5.69 -14.32
C ALA A 94 -7.73 6.29 -14.18
N PRO A 95 -8.32 6.86 -15.24
CA PRO A 95 -9.72 7.28 -15.20
C PRO A 95 -10.64 6.10 -14.83
N HIS A 96 -11.63 6.29 -13.97
CA HIS A 96 -12.38 7.54 -13.77
C HIS A 96 -12.11 8.32 -12.47
N TRP A 97 -11.53 7.72 -11.43
CA TRP A 97 -11.14 8.49 -10.23
C TRP A 97 -9.82 9.23 -10.42
N GLY A 98 -8.88 8.63 -11.15
CA GLY A 98 -7.56 9.21 -11.46
C GLY A 98 -7.55 10.03 -12.74
N CYS A 99 -8.56 10.87 -13.01
CA CYS A 99 -8.73 11.62 -14.27
C CYS A 99 -7.45 12.30 -14.77
N ASN A 100 -6.78 13.06 -13.89
CA ASN A 100 -5.54 13.76 -14.23
C ASN A 100 -4.29 13.06 -13.67
N PHE A 101 -4.46 11.96 -12.94
CA PHE A 101 -3.38 11.27 -12.25
C PHE A 101 -2.30 10.77 -13.20
N VAL A 102 -2.71 10.27 -14.37
CA VAL A 102 -1.80 9.80 -15.43
C VAL A 102 -0.88 10.90 -16.00
N TYR A 103 -1.21 12.18 -15.79
CA TYR A 103 -0.41 13.32 -16.25
C TYR A 103 0.45 13.93 -15.14
N TRP A 104 0.39 13.39 -13.92
CA TRP A 104 1.24 13.84 -12.82
C TRP A 104 2.72 13.59 -13.15
N GLU A 105 3.59 14.56 -12.87
CA GLU A 105 5.01 14.52 -13.23
C GLU A 105 5.72 13.28 -12.67
N ASP A 106 5.36 12.88 -11.44
CA ASP A 106 5.93 11.71 -10.77
C ASP A 106 5.17 10.39 -11.04
N TYR A 107 4.12 10.38 -11.87
CA TYR A 107 3.29 9.19 -12.11
C TYR A 107 4.12 7.97 -12.53
N GLN A 108 4.98 8.13 -13.53
CA GLN A 108 5.84 7.04 -14.01
C GLN A 108 6.83 6.58 -12.93
N ARG A 109 7.43 7.54 -12.20
CA ARG A 109 8.40 7.25 -11.14
C ARG A 109 7.74 6.45 -10.02
N PHE A 110 6.60 6.92 -9.53
CA PHE A 110 5.83 6.27 -8.48
C PHE A 110 5.53 4.81 -8.81
N TRP A 111 4.94 4.54 -9.99
CA TRP A 111 4.58 3.18 -10.38
C TRP A 111 5.79 2.29 -10.68
N SER A 112 6.85 2.84 -11.27
CA SER A 112 8.08 2.07 -11.52
C SER A 112 8.74 1.65 -10.21
N GLN A 113 8.87 2.57 -9.24
CA GLN A 113 9.44 2.26 -7.93
C GLN A 113 8.56 1.28 -7.13
N ALA A 114 7.23 1.37 -7.26
CA ALA A 114 6.31 0.40 -6.68
C ALA A 114 6.54 -1.01 -7.23
N VAL A 115 6.65 -1.16 -8.56
CA VAL A 115 6.92 -2.45 -9.20
C VAL A 115 8.31 -2.97 -8.85
N ASP A 116 9.34 -2.13 -8.90
CA ASP A 116 10.72 -2.50 -8.54
C ASP A 116 10.78 -2.98 -7.08
N TRP A 117 10.10 -2.30 -6.16
CA TRP A 117 10.01 -2.73 -4.78
C TRP A 117 9.31 -4.10 -4.66
N LEU A 118 8.24 -4.34 -5.41
CA LEU A 118 7.51 -5.62 -5.37
C LEU A 118 8.32 -6.80 -5.89
N VAL A 119 9.17 -6.60 -6.91
CA VAL A 119 9.92 -7.70 -7.56
C VAL A 119 11.33 -7.91 -7.01
N THR A 120 11.87 -6.94 -6.26
CA THR A 120 13.16 -7.12 -5.57
C THR A 120 13.01 -8.11 -4.42
N ASN A 121 13.95 -9.04 -4.29
CA ASN A 121 13.94 -9.97 -3.16
C ASN A 121 14.06 -9.20 -1.84
N SER A 122 13.14 -9.45 -0.90
CA SER A 122 13.39 -9.10 0.49
C SER A 122 14.64 -9.85 0.97
N PRO A 123 15.55 -9.22 1.74
CA PRO A 123 16.64 -9.96 2.35
C PRO A 123 16.03 -11.12 3.14
N SER A 124 16.47 -12.33 2.83
CA SER A 124 16.06 -13.53 3.56
C SER A 124 16.31 -13.28 5.05
N VAL A 125 15.26 -13.24 5.86
CA VAL A 125 15.42 -13.35 7.31
C VAL A 125 16.10 -14.70 7.54
N HIS A 126 17.41 -14.66 7.78
CA HIS A 126 18.17 -15.83 8.14
C HIS A 126 17.61 -16.29 9.50
N THR A 127 16.78 -17.34 9.49
CA THR A 127 16.41 -18.03 10.73
C THR A 127 17.62 -18.81 11.21
N SER A 128 18.58 -18.09 11.81
CA SER A 128 19.68 -18.71 12.52
C SER A 128 19.15 -19.46 13.74
N ASN A 129 19.06 -20.78 13.60
CA ASN A 129 19.17 -21.81 14.64
C ASN A 129 18.26 -21.69 15.88
N LEU A 130 17.06 -22.28 15.79
CA LEU A 130 16.41 -22.94 16.93
C LEU A 130 16.39 -24.46 16.71
N LYS A 131 17.58 -25.06 16.69
CA LYS A 131 17.78 -26.49 16.95
C LYS A 131 19.04 -26.68 17.80
N SER A 132 18.97 -26.28 19.07
CA SER A 132 19.83 -26.84 20.11
C SER A 132 19.25 -26.54 21.50
N ALA A 133 18.19 -27.26 21.88
CA ALA A 133 17.78 -27.44 23.27
C ALA A 133 16.85 -28.67 23.35
N ALA A 134 17.37 -29.82 22.91
CA ALA A 134 16.77 -31.14 23.16
C ALA A 134 17.88 -32.19 23.17
N LYS A 135 18.85 -31.99 24.05
CA LYS A 135 19.76 -33.03 24.54
C LYS A 135 20.42 -32.47 25.80
N GLU A 136 20.31 -33.25 26.89
CA GLU A 136 20.78 -32.95 28.25
C GLU A 136 19.87 -31.91 28.94
N PHE A 137 18.90 -32.27 29.79
CA PHE A 137 18.87 -33.21 30.91
C PHE A 137 17.51 -33.92 31.05
#